data_AF-A0A1T5HZT3-F1
#
_entry.id   AF-A0A1T5HZT3-F1
#
_cell.length_a   1.000
_cell.length_b   1.000
_cell.length_c   1.000
_cell.angle_alpha   90.00
_cell.angle_beta   90.00
_cell.angle_gamma   90.00
#
_symmetry.space_group_name_H-M   'P 1'
#
loop_
_entity.id
_entity.type
_entity.pdbx_description
1 polymer ?
#
loop_
_entity_poly.entity_id
_entity_poly.type
_entity_poly.pdbx_seq_one_letter_code
_entity_poly.pdbx_strand_id
1 'polypeptide(L)'
;MKCKLMIISISFIVLIVFSIKFLIDKNYLLSLIFILTSLVPIRLLFVSFSDYFSDQYLNIISVTIVALSILNSFNDSPLVDTNSITKNYEIIGNSVNIPYCTENEQPDKMKRDLFNSEKDKLLQKCALQHIADGAKLTINIAKSLYLDPIAGAADSIYSDIHPDHKLTCQELNIYLHKLCPKVMPTYN
;
A
#
# COMPACT_ATOMS: atom_id res chain seq x y z
N MET A 1 -35.59 13.80 -2.89
CA MET A 1 -35.09 14.09 -1.53
C MET A 1 -34.73 12.83 -0.72
N LYS A 2 -35.63 11.84 -0.57
CA LYS A 2 -35.37 10.63 0.25
C LYS A 2 -34.12 9.83 -0.18
N CYS A 3 -33.92 9.59 -1.49
CA CYS A 3 -32.73 8.88 -1.97
C CYS A 3 -31.42 9.66 -1.76
N LYS A 4 -31.43 10.99 -1.94
CA LYS A 4 -30.25 11.85 -1.67
C LYS A 4 -29.81 11.74 -0.22
N LEU A 5 -30.77 11.81 0.71
CA LEU A 5 -30.51 11.72 2.13
C LEU A 5 -30.00 10.32 2.52
N MET A 6 -30.60 9.26 1.96
CA MET A 6 -30.17 7.88 2.18
C MET A 6 -28.72 7.64 1.72
N ILE A 7 -28.36 8.10 0.51
CA ILE A 7 -27.00 7.97 -0.02
C ILE A 7 -26.00 8.71 0.86
N ILE A 8 -26.31 9.96 1.24
CA ILE A 8 -25.46 10.77 2.12
C ILE A 8 -25.26 10.09 3.48
N SER A 9 -26.34 9.58 4.10
CA SER A 9 -26.25 8.89 5.39
C SER A 9 -25.42 7.61 5.31
N ILE A 10 -25.60 6.80 4.26
CA ILE A 10 -24.81 5.58 4.06
C ILE A 10 -23.34 5.91 3.86
N SER A 11 -23.02 6.85 2.95
CA SER A 11 -21.64 7.27 2.70
C SER A 11 -20.99 7.83 3.96
N PHE A 12 -21.70 8.66 4.73
CA PHE A 12 -21.19 9.20 5.99
C PHE A 12 -20.86 8.10 7.00
N ILE A 13 -21.79 7.16 7.22
CA ILE A 13 -21.58 6.05 8.17
C ILE A 13 -20.38 5.21 7.75
N VAL A 14 -20.28 4.85 6.46
CA VAL A 14 -19.16 4.06 5.94
C VAL A 14 -17.82 4.78 6.18
N LEU A 15 -17.74 6.07 5.85
CA LEU A 15 -16.51 6.85 6.01
C LEU A 15 -16.09 6.98 7.48
N ILE A 16 -17.05 7.16 8.41
CA ILE A 16 -16.76 7.22 9.84
C ILE A 16 -16.28 5.86 10.38
N VAL A 17 -16.93 4.76 9.98
CA VAL A 17 -16.51 3.41 10.39
C VAL A 17 -15.07 3.13 9.93
N PHE A 18 -14.72 3.49 8.69
CA PHE A 18 -13.36 3.34 8.19
C PHE A 18 -12.35 4.27 8.88
N SER A 19 -12.74 5.50 9.20
CA SER A 19 -11.89 6.37 10.03
C SER A 19 -11.57 5.73 11.38
N ILE A 20 -12.57 5.19 12.09
CA ILE A 20 -12.36 4.53 13.38
C ILE A 20 -11.45 3.31 13.22
N LYS A 21 -11.66 2.50 12.16
CA LYS A 21 -10.79 1.37 11.85
C LYS A 21 -9.33 1.82 11.69
N PHE A 22 -9.05 2.80 10.83
CA PHE A 22 -7.67 3.26 10.60
C PHE A 22 -7.03 3.90 11.83
N LEU A 23 -7.84 4.50 12.71
CA LEU A 23 -7.40 4.94 14.04
C LEU A 23 -6.92 3.77 14.91
N ILE A 24 -7.66 2.65 14.92
CA ILE A 24 -7.27 1.43 15.65
C ILE A 24 -5.99 0.82 15.04
N ASP A 25 -5.87 0.82 13.72
CA ASP A 25 -4.70 0.33 12.98
C ASP A 25 -3.49 1.29 13.06
N LYS A 26 -3.61 2.39 13.82
CA LYS A 26 -2.58 3.44 13.98
C LYS A 26 -2.21 4.17 12.68
N ASN A 27 -3.02 4.06 11.63
CA ASN A 27 -2.89 4.87 10.43
C ASN A 27 -3.66 6.19 10.60
N TYR A 28 -3.09 7.10 11.40
CA TYR A 28 -3.72 8.37 11.77
C TYR A 28 -3.97 9.29 10.57
N LEU A 29 -3.08 9.27 9.58
CA LEU A 29 -3.17 10.12 8.39
C LEU A 29 -4.34 9.69 7.51
N LEU A 30 -4.49 8.38 7.28
CA LEU A 30 -5.63 7.83 6.55
C LEU A 30 -6.94 8.03 7.31
N SER A 31 -6.94 7.89 8.64
CA SER A 31 -8.11 8.23 9.44
C SER A 31 -8.52 9.70 9.27
N LEU A 32 -7.57 10.64 9.29
CA LEU A 32 -7.85 12.06 9.08
C LEU A 32 -8.45 12.33 7.69
N ILE A 33 -7.91 11.68 6.65
CA ILE A 33 -8.44 11.76 5.28
C ILE A 33 -9.91 11.33 5.25
N PHE A 34 -10.25 10.18 5.86
CA PHE A 34 -11.63 9.70 5.91
C PHE A 34 -12.58 10.61 6.71
N ILE A 35 -12.10 11.22 7.80
CA ILE A 35 -12.87 12.24 8.55
C ILE A 35 -13.17 13.44 7.66
N LEU A 36 -12.17 13.98 6.95
CA LEU A 36 -12.36 15.12 6.06
C LEU A 36 -13.28 14.78 4.89
N THR A 37 -13.14 13.59 4.30
CA THR A 37 -14.05 13.11 3.25
C THR A 37 -15.48 12.96 3.76
N SER A 38 -15.69 12.63 5.05
CA SER A 38 -17.04 12.54 5.65
C SER A 38 -17.77 13.89 5.74
N LEU A 39 -17.04 15.02 5.73
CA LEU A 39 -17.63 16.36 5.75
C LEU A 39 -18.24 16.75 4.39
N VAL A 40 -17.76 16.16 3.30
CA VAL A 40 -18.26 16.39 1.93
C VAL A 40 -19.74 16.01 1.78
N PRO A 41 -20.20 14.79 2.13
CA PRO A 41 -21.61 14.42 2.03
C PRO A 41 -22.49 15.23 3.01
N ILE A 42 -21.97 15.70 4.15
CA ILE A 42 -22.70 16.61 5.04
C ILE A 42 -22.98 17.94 4.35
N ARG A 43 -21.96 18.55 3.72
CA ARG A 43 -22.12 19.82 3.00
C ARG A 43 -23.07 19.69 1.80
N LEU A 44 -23.07 18.54 1.13
CA LEU A 44 -24.02 18.21 0.06
C LEU A 44 -25.49 18.17 0.50
N LEU A 45 -25.81 18.15 1.80
CA LEU A 45 -27.20 18.33 2.27
C LEU A 45 -27.71 19.76 2.03
N PHE A 46 -26.83 20.74 2.12
CA PHE A 46 -27.15 22.17 2.05
C PHE A 46 -26.94 22.78 0.66
N VAL A 47 -26.31 22.02 -0.24
CA VAL A 47 -25.92 22.49 -1.57
C VAL A 47 -26.43 21.51 -2.63
N SER A 48 -26.78 22.04 -3.81
CA SER A 48 -27.15 21.24 -4.98
C SER A 48 -25.93 20.44 -5.48
N PHE A 49 -26.12 19.26 -6.06
CA PHE A 49 -25.00 18.53 -6.68
C PHE A 49 -24.35 19.32 -7.82
N SER A 50 -25.11 20.17 -8.52
CA SER A 50 -24.61 21.05 -9.59
C SER A 50 -23.61 22.10 -9.10
N ASP A 51 -23.72 22.50 -7.83
CA ASP A 51 -22.96 23.63 -7.29
C ASP A 51 -21.71 23.14 -6.53
N TYR A 52 -21.43 21.82 -6.57
CA TYR A 52 -20.31 21.16 -5.91
C TYR A 52 -18.97 21.84 -6.22
N PHE A 53 -18.71 22.09 -7.50
CA PHE A 53 -17.44 22.69 -7.96
C PHE A 53 -17.36 24.20 -7.74
N SER A 54 -18.49 24.87 -7.50
CA SER A 54 -18.55 26.31 -7.24
C SER A 54 -18.49 26.67 -5.74
N ASP A 55 -18.69 25.70 -4.85
CA ASP A 55 -18.67 25.93 -3.41
C ASP A 55 -17.22 25.98 -2.89
N GLN A 56 -16.82 27.14 -2.36
CA GLN A 56 -15.46 27.38 -1.86
C GLN A 56 -15.07 26.46 -0.69
N TYR A 57 -16.03 26.07 0.15
CA TYR A 57 -15.77 25.17 1.28
C TYR A 57 -15.46 23.76 0.79
N LEU A 58 -16.23 23.26 -0.19
CA LEU A 58 -15.97 21.97 -0.83
C LEU A 58 -14.64 21.97 -1.58
N ASN A 59 -14.28 23.07 -2.25
CA ASN A 59 -12.99 23.21 -2.92
C ASN A 59 -11.81 23.15 -1.93
N ILE A 60 -11.87 23.89 -0.82
CA ILE A 60 -10.79 23.89 0.20
C ILE A 60 -10.64 22.50 0.83
N ILE A 61 -11.75 21.85 1.18
CA ILE A 61 -11.73 20.49 1.73
C ILE A 61 -11.16 19.50 0.74
N SER A 62 -11.59 19.56 -0.52
CA SER A 62 -11.11 18.65 -1.57
C SER A 62 -9.60 18.82 -1.81
N VAL A 63 -9.10 20.05 -1.90
CA VAL A 63 -7.66 20.32 -2.02
C VAL A 63 -6.88 19.79 -0.81
N THR A 64 -7.43 19.97 0.40
CA THR A 64 -6.81 19.46 1.63
C THR A 64 -6.74 17.93 1.63
N ILE A 65 -7.83 17.26 1.23
CA ILE A 65 -7.87 15.80 1.10
C ILE A 65 -6.85 15.33 0.07
N VAL A 66 -6.78 15.96 -1.11
CA VAL A 66 -5.81 15.62 -2.15
C VAL A 66 -4.38 15.77 -1.63
N ALA A 67 -4.05 16.87 -0.97
CA ALA A 67 -2.72 17.11 -0.41
C ALA A 67 -2.35 16.05 0.65
N LEU A 68 -3.27 15.73 1.56
CA LEU A 68 -3.07 14.69 2.57
C LEU A 68 -2.97 13.30 1.97
N SER A 69 -3.74 12.97 0.93
CA SER A 69 -3.68 11.69 0.22
C SER A 69 -2.35 11.50 -0.54
N ILE A 70 -1.82 12.58 -1.12
CA ILE A 70 -0.47 12.58 -1.71
C ILE A 70 0.57 12.34 -0.61
N LEU A 71 0.51 13.08 0.49
CA LEU A 71 1.42 12.88 1.63
C LEU A 71 1.34 11.46 2.19
N ASN A 72 0.14 10.89 2.30
CA ASN A 72 -0.06 9.51 2.73
C ASN A 72 0.56 8.52 1.76
N SER A 73 0.40 8.74 0.45
CA SER A 73 0.99 7.90 -0.59
C SER A 73 2.53 7.89 -0.51
N PHE A 74 3.15 9.02 -0.15
CA PHE A 74 4.60 9.07 0.09
C PHE A 74 5.01 8.41 1.40
N ASN A 75 4.31 8.68 2.52
CA ASN A 75 4.65 8.11 3.82
C ASN A 75 4.48 6.58 3.87
N ASP A 76 3.47 6.05 3.17
CA ASP A 76 3.22 4.60 3.09
C ASP A 76 4.08 3.93 2.00
N SER A 77 4.90 4.67 1.25
CA SER A 77 5.73 4.11 0.19
C SER A 77 6.99 3.44 0.75
N PRO A 78 7.29 2.18 0.34
CA PRO A 78 8.56 1.54 0.63
C PRO A 78 9.78 2.31 0.08
N LEU A 79 9.56 3.26 -0.85
CA LEU A 79 10.60 4.12 -1.42
C LEU A 79 11.04 5.27 -0.51
N VAL A 80 10.30 5.56 0.55
CA VAL A 80 10.68 6.59 1.53
C VAL A 80 11.31 5.95 2.78
N ASP A 81 11.10 4.64 2.99
CA ASP A 81 11.75 3.88 4.05
C ASP A 81 13.22 3.57 3.68
N THR A 82 14.12 4.44 4.13
CA THR A 82 15.57 4.31 3.94
C THR A 82 16.13 3.00 4.48
N ASN A 83 15.53 2.42 5.53
CA ASN A 83 15.99 1.15 6.10
C ASN A 83 15.64 -0.01 5.17
N SER A 84 14.42 -0.02 4.63
CA SER A 84 13.99 -1.03 3.67
C SER A 84 14.80 -0.99 2.37
N ILE A 85 15.10 0.21 1.87
CA ILE A 85 15.94 0.41 0.68
C ILE A 85 17.35 -0.12 0.91
N THR A 86 17.98 0.22 2.04
CA THR A 86 19.32 -0.25 2.38
C THR A 86 19.38 -1.77 2.46
N LYS A 87 18.40 -2.39 3.13
CA LYS A 87 18.28 -3.86 3.19
C LYS A 87 18.10 -4.49 1.81
N ASN A 88 17.30 -3.89 0.93
CA ASN A 88 17.12 -4.41 -0.42
C ASN A 88 18.43 -4.37 -1.22
N TYR A 89 19.23 -3.31 -1.08
CA TYR A 89 20.56 -3.25 -1.71
C TYR A 89 21.55 -4.28 -1.14
N GLU A 90 21.54 -4.49 0.18
CA GLU A 90 22.34 -5.55 0.81
C GLU A 90 21.92 -6.94 0.31
N ILE A 91 20.62 -7.21 0.22
CA ILE A 91 20.12 -8.48 -0.32
C ILE A 91 20.55 -8.64 -1.79
N ILE A 92 20.46 -7.59 -2.62
CA ILE A 92 20.92 -7.64 -4.02
C ILE A 92 22.40 -8.03 -4.09
N GLY A 93 23.27 -7.36 -3.34
CA GLY A 93 24.71 -7.63 -3.33
C GLY A 93 25.05 -9.08 -2.98
N ASN A 94 24.33 -9.66 -2.01
CA ASN A 94 24.52 -11.04 -1.59
C ASN A 94 23.83 -12.05 -2.52
N SER A 95 22.80 -11.62 -3.25
CA SER A 95 22.04 -12.48 -4.18
C SER A 95 22.82 -12.88 -5.42
N VAL A 96 23.83 -12.10 -5.82
CA VAL A 96 24.63 -12.35 -7.03
C VAL A 96 25.39 -13.68 -6.97
N ASN A 97 25.78 -14.13 -5.77
CA ASN A 97 26.65 -15.29 -5.59
C ASN A 97 26.04 -16.37 -4.67
N ILE A 98 24.71 -16.47 -4.59
CA ILE A 98 24.08 -17.54 -3.78
C ILE A 98 24.43 -18.91 -4.38
N PRO A 99 25.20 -19.75 -3.67
CA PRO A 99 25.53 -21.07 -4.17
C PRO A 99 24.30 -21.99 -4.13
N TYR A 100 24.39 -23.10 -4.85
CA TYR A 100 23.37 -24.13 -4.80
C TYR A 100 23.29 -24.73 -3.39
N CYS A 101 22.08 -24.94 -2.89
CA CYS A 101 21.90 -25.68 -1.64
C CYS A 101 22.09 -27.18 -1.92
N THR A 102 23.06 -27.79 -1.26
CA THR A 102 23.42 -29.20 -1.38
C THR A 102 22.72 -30.06 -0.31
N GLU A 103 22.80 -31.37 -0.45
CA GLU A 103 22.22 -32.32 0.51
C GLU A 103 22.86 -32.22 1.91
N ASN A 104 24.13 -31.80 1.99
CA ASN A 104 24.84 -31.57 3.25
C ASN A 104 24.29 -30.34 4.02
N GLU A 105 23.69 -29.39 3.29
CA GLU A 105 23.17 -28.14 3.85
C GLU A 105 21.67 -28.25 4.16
N GLN A 106 20.92 -28.95 3.29
CA GLN A 106 19.50 -29.27 3.48
C GLN A 106 19.23 -30.72 3.03
N PRO A 107 19.06 -31.67 3.98
CA PRO A 107 18.75 -33.07 3.67
C PRO A 107 17.41 -33.25 2.97
N ASP A 108 16.44 -32.38 3.27
CA ASP A 108 15.11 -32.40 2.65
C ASP A 108 15.19 -32.02 1.16
N LYS A 109 15.01 -33.02 0.29
CA LYS A 109 15.04 -32.85 -1.17
C LYS A 109 14.02 -31.82 -1.65
N MET A 110 12.80 -31.81 -1.09
CA MET A 110 11.76 -30.89 -1.53
C MET A 110 12.15 -29.44 -1.23
N LYS A 111 12.65 -29.16 -0.03
CA LYS A 111 13.12 -27.81 0.35
C LYS A 111 14.31 -27.36 -0.47
N ARG A 112 15.23 -28.29 -0.75
CA ARG A 112 16.41 -28.03 -1.57
C ARG A 112 16.04 -27.71 -3.01
N ASP A 113 15.14 -28.47 -3.62
CA ASP A 113 14.67 -28.24 -4.99
C ASP A 113 13.91 -26.90 -5.09
N LEU A 114 13.09 -26.57 -4.09
CA LEU A 114 12.43 -25.26 -3.96
C LEU A 114 13.44 -24.11 -3.82
N PHE A 115 14.44 -24.24 -2.96
CA PHE A 115 15.48 -23.21 -2.79
C PHE A 115 16.20 -22.95 -4.12
N ASN A 116 16.67 -24.01 -4.75
CA ASN A 116 17.49 -23.91 -5.94
C ASN A 116 16.74 -23.39 -7.17
N SER A 117 15.43 -23.62 -7.25
CA SER A 117 14.57 -23.06 -8.31
C SER A 117 14.17 -21.60 -8.08
N GLU A 118 14.17 -21.14 -6.83
CA GLU A 118 13.77 -19.77 -6.46
C GLU A 118 14.96 -18.83 -6.23
N LYS A 119 16.18 -19.35 -6.00
CA LYS A 119 17.36 -18.52 -5.67
C LYS A 119 17.66 -17.45 -6.73
N ASP A 120 17.54 -17.80 -8.01
CA ASP A 120 17.86 -16.88 -9.12
C ASP A 120 16.77 -15.81 -9.30
N LYS A 121 15.55 -16.07 -8.82
CA LYS A 121 14.45 -15.10 -8.82
C LYS A 121 14.64 -14.02 -7.76
N LEU A 122 15.43 -14.26 -6.71
CA LEU A 122 15.68 -13.27 -5.66
C LEU A 122 16.35 -12.02 -6.23
N LEU A 123 17.43 -12.20 -6.99
CA LEU A 123 18.15 -11.08 -7.61
C LEU A 123 17.22 -10.28 -8.53
N GLN A 124 16.50 -10.96 -9.43
CA GLN A 124 15.57 -10.30 -10.35
C GLN A 124 14.48 -9.53 -9.59
N LYS A 125 13.92 -10.15 -8.54
CA LYS A 125 12.82 -9.55 -7.78
C LYS A 125 13.28 -8.34 -6.99
N CYS A 126 14.42 -8.43 -6.30
CA CYS A 126 14.99 -7.31 -5.55
C CYS A 126 15.44 -6.18 -6.47
N ALA A 127 16.05 -6.51 -7.61
CA ALA A 127 16.45 -5.52 -8.62
C ALA A 127 15.26 -4.81 -9.26
N LEU A 128 14.11 -5.47 -9.43
CA LEU A 128 12.93 -4.84 -10.03
C LEU A 128 11.95 -4.25 -9.01
N GLN A 129 12.10 -4.55 -7.72
CA GLN A 129 11.16 -4.11 -6.70
C GLN A 129 11.07 -2.59 -6.61
N HIS A 130 12.19 -1.86 -6.71
CA HIS A 130 12.15 -0.39 -6.68
C HIS A 130 11.35 0.21 -7.86
N ILE A 131 11.39 -0.43 -9.03
CA ILE A 131 10.59 -0.02 -10.20
C ILE A 131 9.11 -0.29 -9.94
N ALA A 132 8.78 -1.46 -9.38
CA ALA A 132 7.41 -1.81 -9.03
C ALA A 132 6.82 -0.89 -7.94
N ASP A 133 7.61 -0.59 -6.91
CA ASP A 133 7.24 0.32 -5.83
C ASP A 133 7.08 1.76 -6.34
N GLY A 134 7.93 2.19 -7.29
CA GLY A 134 7.82 3.50 -7.96
C GLY A 134 6.60 3.60 -8.86
N ALA A 135 6.29 2.55 -9.62
CA ALA A 135 5.07 2.47 -10.41
C ALA A 135 3.83 2.51 -9.50
N LYS A 136 3.85 1.78 -8.37
CA LYS A 136 2.77 1.79 -7.38
C LYS A 136 2.57 3.18 -6.76
N LEU A 137 3.66 3.85 -6.37
CA LEU A 137 3.61 5.23 -5.86
C LEU A 137 3.02 6.19 -6.90
N THR A 138 3.49 6.10 -8.14
CA THR A 138 2.98 6.92 -9.26
C THR A 138 1.49 6.70 -9.48
N ILE A 139 1.04 5.45 -9.45
CA ILE A 139 -0.39 5.10 -9.55
C ILE A 139 -1.16 5.68 -8.36
N ASN A 140 -0.65 5.58 -7.13
CA ASN A 140 -1.32 6.10 -5.94
C ASN A 140 -1.42 7.63 -5.94
N ILE A 141 -0.37 8.32 -6.39
CA ILE A 141 -0.39 9.79 -6.57
C ILE A 141 -1.37 10.17 -7.68
N ALA A 142 -1.34 9.48 -8.82
CA ALA A 142 -2.29 9.71 -9.90
C ALA A 142 -3.73 9.49 -9.42
N LYS A 143 -4.01 8.41 -8.69
CA LYS A 143 -5.31 8.18 -8.05
C LYS A 143 -5.71 9.34 -7.15
N SER A 144 -4.80 9.83 -6.32
CA SER A 144 -5.06 10.98 -5.42
C SER A 144 -5.37 12.28 -6.16
N LEU A 145 -4.85 12.46 -7.37
CA LEU A 145 -5.06 13.66 -8.20
C LEU A 145 -6.30 13.57 -9.09
N TYR A 146 -6.62 12.38 -9.60
CA TYR A 146 -7.65 12.18 -10.62
C TYR A 146 -8.97 11.62 -10.08
N LEU A 147 -8.96 10.99 -8.89
CA LEU A 147 -10.20 10.56 -8.24
C LEU A 147 -10.74 11.71 -7.40
N ASP A 148 -12.06 11.91 -7.48
CA ASP A 148 -12.72 12.77 -6.50
C ASP A 148 -12.54 12.16 -5.08
N PRO A 149 -12.61 12.96 -4.02
CA PRO A 149 -12.37 12.49 -2.65
C PRO A 149 -13.22 11.25 -2.27
N ILE A 150 -14.41 11.12 -2.85
CA ILE A 150 -15.32 10.00 -2.59
C ILE A 150 -14.88 8.75 -3.34
N ALA A 151 -14.54 8.83 -4.64
CA ALA A 151 -14.01 7.69 -5.39
C ALA A 151 -12.64 7.24 -4.86
N GLY A 152 -11.79 8.18 -4.42
CA GLY A 152 -10.52 7.87 -3.75
C GLY A 152 -10.72 7.06 -2.47
N ALA A 153 -11.69 7.45 -1.63
CA ALA A 153 -12.03 6.70 -0.43
C ALA A 153 -12.60 5.31 -0.75
N ALA A 154 -13.44 5.18 -1.78
CA ALA A 154 -13.99 3.90 -2.21
C ALA A 154 -12.92 2.92 -2.73
N ASP A 155 -11.96 3.41 -3.52
CA ASP A 155 -10.83 2.62 -4.01
C ASP A 155 -9.90 2.17 -2.87
N SER A 156 -9.68 3.03 -1.86
CA SER A 156 -8.95 2.67 -0.65
C SER A 156 -9.66 1.58 0.15
N ILE A 157 -10.99 1.67 0.32
CA ILE A 157 -11.80 0.63 0.96
C ILE A 157 -11.67 -0.70 0.19
N TYR A 158 -11.79 -0.66 -1.14
CA TYR A 158 -11.72 -1.85 -1.97
C TYR A 158 -10.35 -2.54 -1.86
N SER A 159 -9.27 -1.76 -1.92
CA SER A 159 -7.89 -2.25 -1.82
C SER A 159 -7.57 -2.85 -0.46
N ASP A 160 -8.14 -2.30 0.61
CA ASP A 160 -8.00 -2.81 1.98
C ASP A 160 -8.75 -4.15 2.18
N ILE A 161 -9.86 -4.37 1.48
CA ILE A 161 -10.62 -5.63 1.54
C ILE A 161 -9.99 -6.73 0.67
N HIS A 162 -9.30 -6.37 -0.42
CA HIS A 162 -8.70 -7.33 -1.37
C HIS A 162 -7.18 -7.12 -1.53
N PRO A 163 -6.38 -7.53 -0.53
CA PRO A 163 -4.92 -7.41 -0.62
C PRO A 163 -4.35 -8.44 -1.60
N ASP A 164 -3.96 -8.01 -2.80
CA ASP A 164 -3.14 -8.80 -3.72
C ASP A 164 -1.72 -8.98 -3.13
N HIS A 165 -1.51 -10.02 -2.33
CA HIS A 165 -0.24 -10.21 -1.64
C HIS A 165 0.81 -10.91 -2.52
N LYS A 166 1.63 -10.13 -3.23
CA LYS A 166 2.87 -10.59 -3.86
C LYS A 166 4.02 -10.43 -2.87
N LEU A 167 4.77 -11.52 -2.60
CA LEU A 167 5.94 -11.48 -1.71
C LEU A 167 6.93 -10.38 -2.12
N THR A 168 7.45 -9.63 -1.17
CA THR A 168 8.54 -8.67 -1.35
C THR A 168 9.90 -9.37 -1.48
N CYS A 169 10.95 -8.64 -1.84
CA CYS A 169 12.35 -9.06 -1.85
C CYS A 169 12.77 -9.62 -0.47
N GLN A 170 12.47 -8.88 0.60
CA GLN A 170 12.80 -9.28 1.97
C GLN A 170 12.03 -10.54 2.39
N GLU A 171 10.75 -10.65 2.05
CA GLU A 171 9.97 -11.86 2.35
C GLU A 171 10.47 -13.07 1.55
N LEU A 172 10.90 -12.88 0.30
CA LEU A 172 11.52 -13.94 -0.49
C LEU A 172 12.90 -14.34 0.09
N ASN A 173 13.69 -13.38 0.57
CA ASN A 173 14.95 -13.62 1.27
C ASN A 173 14.74 -14.48 2.54
N ILE A 174 13.75 -14.12 3.36
CA ILE A 174 13.35 -14.87 4.56
C ILE A 174 12.86 -16.27 4.18
N TYR A 175 12.09 -16.39 3.09
CA TYR A 175 11.62 -17.68 2.60
C TYR A 175 12.78 -18.59 2.19
N LEU A 176 13.74 -18.07 1.41
CA LEU A 176 14.92 -18.81 0.99
C LEU A 176 15.81 -19.21 2.18
N HIS A 177 15.96 -18.34 3.19
CA HIS A 177 16.64 -18.68 4.43
C HIS A 177 15.96 -19.85 5.18
N LYS A 178 14.63 -19.85 5.26
CA LYS A 178 13.88 -20.97 5.87
C LYS A 178 14.09 -22.29 5.13
N LEU A 179 14.31 -22.24 3.81
CA LEU A 179 14.57 -23.42 2.99
C LEU A 179 16.02 -23.92 3.13
N CYS A 180 17.01 -23.03 3.12
CA CYS A 180 18.43 -23.40 3.24
C CYS A 180 19.23 -22.40 4.10
N PRO A 181 19.15 -22.49 5.43
CA PRO A 181 19.69 -21.47 6.34
C PRO A 181 21.22 -21.42 6.40
N LYS A 182 21.91 -22.52 6.04
CA LYS A 182 23.38 -22.57 6.01
C LYS A 182 23.98 -21.85 4.80
N VAL A 183 23.19 -21.71 3.73
CA VAL A 183 23.62 -21.10 2.46
C VAL A 183 23.13 -19.66 2.36
N MET A 184 21.96 -19.39 2.91
CA MET A 184 21.30 -18.10 2.78
C MET A 184 21.33 -17.33 4.10
N PRO A 185 21.99 -16.18 4.20
CA PRO A 185 21.93 -15.34 5.40
C PRO A 185 20.58 -14.63 5.56
N THR A 186 20.14 -14.46 6.80
CA THR A 186 18.98 -13.64 7.16
C THR A 186 19.42 -12.23 7.49
N TYR A 187 18.78 -11.24 6.88
CA TYR A 187 18.95 -9.82 7.21
C TYR A 187 17.68 -9.35 7.90
N ASN A 188 17.79 -9.05 9.20
CA ASN A 188 16.69 -8.57 10.05
C ASN A 188 16.61 -7.06 10.07
#